data_AF-A0AAW3RSQ5-F1
#
_entry.id   AF-A0AAW3RSQ5-F1
#
_cell.length_a   1.000
_cell.length_b   1.000
_cell.length_c   1.000
_cell.angle_alpha   90.00
_cell.angle_beta   90.00
_cell.angle_gamma   90.00
#
_symmetry.space_group_name_H-M   'P 1'
#
loop_
_entity.id
_entity.type
_entity.pdbx_description
1 polymer ?
#
loop_
_entity_poly.entity_id
_entity_poly.type
_entity_poly.pdbx_seq_one_letter_code
_entity_poly.pdbx_strand_id
1 'polypeptide(L)'
;MAKSDELLNALAKAVNAGGGIHSVTELAFMQGVPCDSAFRKFLADCVKKGLLRRVVKGFYESVITPPEPETAIYKIIKKLRSGVLNYISLESQLSHTGDISQVVMGRVTVVTKGRSGCFDTPYGVIELTHTKKPVEQIAPNLYYDPDIKMYRAYKEQAIADLKHCQRNLHMLES
;
A
#
# COMPACT_ATOMS: atom_id res chain seq x y z
N MET A 1 13.56 29.57 -8.83
CA MET A 1 13.71 28.11 -8.70
C MET A 1 12.68 27.49 -9.65
N ALA A 2 12.98 26.39 -10.36
CA ALA A 2 11.94 25.79 -11.21
C ALA A 2 10.89 25.12 -10.31
N LYS A 3 9.61 25.12 -10.71
CA LYS A 3 8.53 24.48 -9.94
C LYS A 3 8.80 23.00 -9.63
N SER A 4 9.53 22.31 -10.51
CA SER A 4 9.99 20.94 -10.28
C SER A 4 10.96 20.83 -9.12
N ASP A 5 11.85 21.80 -8.94
CA ASP A 5 12.87 21.76 -7.88
C ASP A 5 12.23 22.07 -6.52
N GLU A 6 11.25 22.98 -6.49
CA GLU A 6 10.42 23.25 -5.31
C GLU A 6 9.66 21.99 -4.86
N LEU A 7 9.08 21.25 -5.81
CA LEU A 7 8.43 19.97 -5.54
C LEU A 7 9.40 18.92 -5.00
N LEU A 8 10.57 18.76 -5.61
CA LEU A 8 11.58 17.80 -5.16
C LEU A 8 12.13 18.15 -3.77
N ASN A 9 12.33 19.44 -3.49
CA ASN A 9 12.74 19.92 -2.16
C ASN A 9 11.65 19.64 -1.12
N ALA A 10 10.38 19.89 -1.43
CA ALA A 10 9.26 19.56 -0.54
C ALA A 10 9.18 18.05 -0.26
N LEU A 11 9.36 17.22 -1.29
CA LEU A 11 9.41 15.76 -1.15
C LEU A 11 10.58 15.31 -0.28
N ALA A 12 11.79 15.81 -0.52
CA ALA A 12 12.98 15.47 0.25
C ALA A 12 12.80 15.82 1.74
N LYS A 13 12.20 16.97 2.06
CA LYS A 13 11.87 17.35 3.44
C LYS A 13 10.82 16.43 4.07
N ALA A 14 9.85 15.96 3.28
CA ALA A 14 8.79 15.09 3.76
C ALA A 14 9.24 13.66 4.07
N VAL A 15 10.37 13.19 3.52
CA VAL A 15 10.92 11.85 3.81
C VAL A 15 11.16 11.66 5.31
N ASN A 16 11.75 12.66 5.97
CA ASN A 16 12.06 12.61 7.41
C ASN A 16 10.81 12.55 8.29
N ALA A 17 9.64 12.94 7.77
CA ALA A 17 8.35 12.83 8.46
C ALA A 17 7.64 11.47 8.23
N GLY A 18 8.37 10.46 7.75
CA GLY A 18 7.82 9.15 7.37
C GLY A 18 7.15 9.14 5.99
N GLY A 19 7.35 10.20 5.20
CA GLY A 19 6.87 10.33 3.82
C GLY A 19 7.72 9.55 2.81
N GLY A 20 7.27 9.55 1.56
CA GLY A 20 7.94 8.87 0.45
C GLY A 20 6.99 8.57 -0.70
N ILE A 21 5.72 8.27 -0.40
CA ILE A 21 4.63 8.15 -1.38
C ILE A 21 3.57 9.19 -1.06
N HIS A 22 3.12 9.92 -2.08
CA HIS A 22 2.21 11.04 -1.92
C HIS A 22 1.08 11.00 -2.94
N SER A 23 -0.14 11.30 -2.49
CA SER A 23 -1.28 11.50 -3.37
C SER A 23 -1.15 12.81 -4.14
N VAL A 24 -1.85 12.94 -5.28
CA VAL A 24 -1.94 14.22 -6.00
C VAL A 24 -2.41 15.35 -5.07
N THR A 25 -3.35 15.07 -4.16
CA THR A 25 -3.88 16.06 -3.23
C THR A 25 -2.84 16.50 -2.20
N GLU A 26 -2.06 15.57 -1.66
CA GLU A 26 -0.94 15.88 -0.75
C GLU A 26 0.11 16.73 -1.44
N LEU A 27 0.47 16.39 -2.69
CA LEU A 27 1.45 17.17 -3.46
C LEU A 27 0.94 18.57 -3.80
N ALA A 28 -0.34 18.71 -4.16
CA ALA A 28 -0.95 20.02 -4.41
C ALA A 28 -0.91 20.89 -3.15
N PHE A 29 -1.25 20.30 -2.00
CA PHE A 29 -1.17 20.95 -0.70
C PHE A 29 0.26 21.37 -0.35
N MET A 30 1.25 20.49 -0.52
CA MET A 30 2.67 20.81 -0.28
C MET A 30 3.20 21.95 -1.16
N GLN A 31 2.61 22.15 -2.32
CA GLN A 31 2.96 23.22 -3.26
C GLN A 31 2.10 24.48 -3.09
N GLY A 32 1.08 24.45 -2.23
CA GLY A 32 0.15 25.57 -2.06
C GLY A 32 -0.67 25.88 -3.32
N VAL A 33 -0.97 24.87 -4.14
CA VAL A 33 -1.69 25.02 -5.42
C VAL A 33 -3.00 24.20 -5.43
N PRO A 34 -3.99 24.58 -6.25
CA PRO A 34 -5.20 23.77 -6.41
C PRO A 34 -4.89 22.40 -7.04
N CYS A 35 -5.64 21.37 -6.61
CA CYS A 35 -5.56 20.02 -7.17
C CYS A 35 -6.39 19.90 -8.46
N ASP A 36 -5.99 20.64 -9.50
CA ASP A 36 -6.71 20.73 -10.77
C ASP A 36 -6.07 19.92 -11.91
N SER A 37 -6.61 20.05 -13.13
CA SER A 37 -6.09 19.36 -14.32
C SER A 37 -4.70 19.85 -14.74
N ALA A 38 -4.38 21.13 -14.52
CA ALA A 38 -3.07 21.71 -14.83
C ALA A 38 -2.00 21.12 -13.91
N PHE A 39 -2.28 20.99 -12.61
CA PHE A 39 -1.38 20.36 -11.66
C PHE A 39 -1.17 18.87 -11.98
N ARG A 40 -2.22 18.14 -12.34
CA ARG A 40 -2.12 16.73 -12.77
C ARG A 40 -1.25 16.58 -14.02
N LYS A 41 -1.36 17.52 -14.98
CA LYS A 41 -0.50 17.56 -16.17
C LYS A 41 0.96 17.83 -15.79
N PHE A 42 1.21 18.79 -14.91
CA PHE A 42 2.54 19.07 -14.37
C PHE A 42 3.18 17.82 -13.75
N LEU A 43 2.46 17.08 -12.90
CA LEU A 43 2.95 15.83 -12.33
C LEU A 43 3.23 14.77 -13.40
N ALA A 44 2.40 14.68 -14.44
CA ALA A 44 2.63 13.76 -15.56
C ALA A 44 3.91 14.12 -16.34
N ASP A 45 4.17 15.41 -16.53
CA ASP A 45 5.39 15.89 -17.18
C ASP A 45 6.63 15.65 -16.29
N CYS A 46 6.52 15.79 -14.96
CA CYS A 46 7.58 15.39 -14.02
C CYS A 46 7.88 13.89 -14.10
N VAL A 47 6.87 13.04 -14.30
CA VAL A 47 7.08 11.60 -14.54
C VAL A 47 7.81 11.35 -15.86
N LYS A 48 7.39 12.01 -16.95
CA LYS A 48 8.07 11.88 -18.27
C LYS A 48 9.53 12.32 -18.21
N LYS A 49 9.84 13.32 -17.37
CA LYS A 49 11.20 13.82 -17.13
C LYS A 49 12.02 12.95 -16.16
N GLY A 50 11.45 11.87 -15.62
CA GLY A 50 12.14 10.98 -14.67
C GLY A 50 12.35 11.57 -13.27
N LEU A 51 11.66 12.66 -12.92
CA LEU A 51 11.76 13.30 -11.60
C LEU A 51 10.87 12.60 -10.57
N LEU A 52 9.71 12.12 -11.02
CA LEU A 52 8.75 11.37 -10.20
C LEU A 52 8.52 10.00 -10.81
N ARG A 53 8.20 9.03 -9.95
CA ARG A 53 7.61 7.76 -10.36
C ARG A 53 6.15 7.73 -9.93
N ARG A 54 5.25 7.37 -10.84
CA ARG A 54 3.87 7.04 -10.47
C ARG A 54 3.87 5.61 -9.92
N VAL A 55 3.58 5.43 -8.63
CA VAL A 55 3.56 4.10 -7.99
C VAL A 55 2.26 3.35 -8.24
N VAL A 56 1.14 4.07 -8.23
CA VAL A 56 -0.21 3.64 -8.62
C VAL A 56 -1.00 4.86 -9.06
N LYS A 57 -2.19 4.69 -9.67
CA LYS A 57 -3.00 5.83 -10.14
C LYS A 57 -3.27 6.83 -9.01
N GLY A 58 -2.80 8.06 -9.19
CA GLY A 58 -3.01 9.16 -8.24
C GLY A 58 -1.99 9.24 -7.11
N PHE A 59 -0.97 8.37 -7.10
CA PHE A 59 0.10 8.35 -6.10
C PHE A 59 1.47 8.35 -6.77
N TYR A 60 2.39 9.11 -6.20
CA TYR A 60 3.69 9.42 -6.76
C TYR A 60 4.75 9.38 -5.67
N GLU A 61 5.99 9.18 -6.09
CA GLU A 61 7.17 9.30 -5.25
C GLU A 61 8.28 10.01 -6.01
N SER A 62 9.25 10.51 -5.25
CA SER A 62 10.50 11.05 -5.79
C SER A 62 11.39 9.91 -6.29
N VAL A 63 11.98 10.07 -7.48
CA VAL A 63 13.01 9.14 -7.96
C VAL A 63 14.34 9.35 -7.23
N ILE A 64 14.58 10.57 -6.72
CA ILE A 64 15.82 10.94 -6.02
C ILE A 64 15.80 10.47 -4.57
N THR A 65 14.64 10.54 -3.92
CA THR A 65 14.44 10.21 -2.51
C THR A 65 13.26 9.24 -2.36
N PRO A 66 13.37 8.01 -2.91
CA PRO A 66 12.30 7.03 -2.83
C PRO A 66 12.11 6.55 -1.38
N PRO A 67 10.93 6.02 -1.02
CA PRO A 67 10.76 5.33 0.24
C PRO A 67 11.64 4.07 0.33
N GLU A 68 11.95 3.64 1.54
CA GLU A 68 12.59 2.36 1.80
C GLU A 68 11.82 1.20 1.10
N PRO A 69 12.50 0.40 0.26
CA PRO A 69 11.85 -0.64 -0.54
C PRO A 69 11.04 -1.65 0.28
N GLU A 70 11.54 -2.06 1.44
CA GLU A 70 10.94 -3.06 2.31
C GLU A 70 9.58 -2.63 2.87
N THR A 71 9.40 -1.32 3.11
CA THR A 71 8.17 -0.77 3.68
C THR A 71 7.28 -0.05 2.66
N ALA A 72 7.79 0.22 1.45
CA ALA A 72 7.12 1.00 0.42
C ALA A 72 5.76 0.43 0.02
N ILE A 73 5.66 -0.88 -0.22
CA ILE A 73 4.39 -1.52 -0.60
C ILE A 73 3.31 -1.31 0.47
N TYR A 74 3.66 -1.41 1.76
CA TYR A 74 2.74 -1.17 2.87
C TYR A 74 2.32 0.29 2.98
N LYS A 75 3.24 1.24 2.71
CA LYS A 75 2.90 2.67 2.59
C LYS A 75 1.87 2.92 1.48
N ILE A 76 1.97 2.23 0.33
CA ILE A 76 0.98 2.31 -0.75
C ILE A 76 -0.37 1.74 -0.29
N ILE A 77 -0.39 0.55 0.33
CA ILE A 77 -1.62 -0.11 0.80
C ILE A 77 -2.40 0.83 1.73
N LYS A 78 -1.72 1.41 2.73
CA LYS A 78 -2.32 2.35 3.70
C LYS A 78 -2.96 3.55 3.02
N LYS A 79 -2.40 4.02 1.91
CA LYS A 79 -2.91 5.18 1.16
C LYS A 79 -4.05 4.82 0.20
N LEU A 80 -4.02 3.66 -0.44
CA LEU A 80 -5.07 3.21 -1.36
C LEU A 80 -6.45 3.08 -0.69
N ARG A 81 -6.48 2.79 0.62
CA ARG A 81 -7.70 2.51 1.39
C ARG A 81 -7.69 3.12 2.80
N SER A 82 -7.14 4.32 2.95
CA SER A 82 -6.94 4.99 4.23
C SER A 82 -8.20 5.22 5.09
N GLY A 83 -9.40 5.19 4.50
CA GLY A 83 -10.67 5.43 5.19
C GLY A 83 -11.40 4.18 5.68
N VAL A 84 -10.80 3.00 5.58
CA VAL A 84 -11.42 1.72 5.96
C VAL A 84 -10.41 0.80 6.63
N LEU A 85 -10.89 -0.22 7.34
CA LEU A 85 -10.02 -1.27 7.88
C LEU A 85 -9.36 -2.06 6.74
N ASN A 86 -8.05 -2.22 6.83
CA ASN A 86 -7.23 -3.08 5.98
C ASN A 86 -6.22 -3.82 6.86
N TYR A 87 -6.00 -5.10 6.58
CA TYR A 87 -5.05 -5.93 7.32
C TYR A 87 -4.42 -6.99 6.42
N ILE A 88 -3.16 -7.32 6.67
CA ILE A 88 -2.46 -8.41 5.98
C ILE A 88 -3.06 -9.73 6.45
N SER A 89 -3.43 -10.60 5.52
CA SER A 89 -4.10 -11.88 5.80
C SER A 89 -3.74 -12.88 4.70
N LEU A 90 -4.50 -13.97 4.58
CA LEU A 90 -4.38 -14.97 3.52
C LEU A 90 -2.95 -15.52 3.39
N GLU A 91 -2.48 -15.77 2.17
CA GLU A 91 -1.18 -16.36 1.87
C GLU A 91 -0.01 -15.51 2.41
N SER A 92 -0.11 -14.17 2.34
CA SER A 92 0.98 -13.30 2.79
C SER A 92 1.19 -13.36 4.29
N GLN A 93 0.11 -13.50 5.08
CA GLN A 93 0.24 -13.67 6.52
C GLN A 93 0.74 -15.06 6.90
N LEU A 94 0.21 -16.10 6.26
CA LEU A 94 0.60 -17.48 6.57
C LEU A 94 2.04 -17.78 6.15
N SER A 95 2.52 -17.16 5.07
CA SER A 95 3.93 -17.22 4.69
C SER A 95 4.81 -16.49 5.71
N HIS A 96 4.36 -15.33 6.21
CA HIS A 96 5.09 -14.56 7.22
C HIS A 96 5.23 -15.32 8.56
N THR A 97 4.24 -16.11 8.95
CA THR A 97 4.26 -16.93 10.17
C THR A 97 4.87 -18.33 9.98
N GLY A 98 5.29 -18.67 8.75
CA GLY A 98 5.87 -19.98 8.43
C GLY A 98 4.85 -21.12 8.34
N ASP A 99 3.56 -20.83 8.28
CA ASP A 99 2.48 -21.81 8.16
C ASP A 99 2.34 -22.39 6.75
N ILE A 100 2.89 -21.69 5.75
CA ILE A 100 3.05 -22.20 4.38
C ILE A 100 4.48 -21.93 3.90
N SER A 101 5.08 -22.90 3.20
CA SER A 101 6.40 -22.73 2.58
C SER A 101 6.34 -21.96 1.26
N GLN A 102 5.16 -21.88 0.63
CA GLN A 102 4.98 -21.19 -0.65
C GLN A 102 4.86 -19.68 -0.44
N VAL A 103 5.87 -18.94 -0.90
CA VAL A 103 5.82 -17.48 -0.97
C VAL A 103 5.13 -17.07 -2.27
N VAL A 104 4.08 -16.26 -2.19
CA VAL A 104 3.56 -15.59 -3.38
C VAL A 104 4.53 -14.45 -3.73
N MET A 105 5.55 -14.79 -4.53
CA MET A 105 6.65 -13.86 -4.86
C MET A 105 6.11 -12.56 -5.44
N GLY A 106 6.53 -11.45 -4.83
CA GLY A 106 6.15 -10.11 -5.29
C GLY A 106 4.67 -9.77 -5.12
N ARG A 107 3.91 -10.46 -4.24
CA ARG A 107 2.51 -10.13 -3.96
C ARG A 107 2.22 -10.02 -2.47
N VAL A 108 1.49 -8.97 -2.11
CA VAL A 108 0.93 -8.78 -0.76
C VAL A 108 -0.58 -8.91 -0.84
N THR A 109 -1.12 -9.85 -0.07
CA THR A 109 -2.54 -10.12 0.07
C THR A 109 -3.10 -9.42 1.30
N VAL A 110 -4.18 -8.67 1.10
CA VAL A 110 -4.76 -7.78 2.10
C VAL A 110 -6.26 -7.96 2.10
N VAL A 111 -6.85 -8.15 3.27
CA VAL A 111 -8.29 -8.11 3.44
C VAL A 111 -8.71 -6.69 3.81
N THR A 112 -9.80 -6.21 3.19
CA THR A 112 -10.27 -4.83 3.31
C THR A 112 -11.77 -4.74 3.54
N LYS A 113 -12.22 -3.73 4.30
CA LYS A 113 -13.63 -3.31 4.33
C LYS A 113 -14.03 -2.44 3.14
N GLY A 114 -13.07 -1.98 2.34
CA GLY A 114 -13.30 -1.24 1.10
C GLY A 114 -13.50 -2.14 -0.11
N ARG A 115 -13.44 -1.56 -1.32
CA ARG A 115 -13.55 -2.32 -2.58
C ARG A 115 -12.29 -3.16 -2.83
N SER A 116 -12.51 -4.40 -3.29
CA SER A 116 -11.46 -5.27 -3.85
C SER A 116 -10.73 -4.59 -5.01
N GLY A 117 -9.53 -5.06 -5.30
CA GLY A 117 -8.75 -4.60 -6.45
C GLY A 117 -7.33 -5.15 -6.44
N CYS A 118 -6.75 -5.26 -7.63
CA CYS A 118 -5.34 -5.64 -7.82
C CYS A 118 -4.59 -4.42 -8.34
N PHE A 119 -3.42 -4.13 -7.76
CA PHE A 119 -2.59 -2.98 -8.12
C PHE A 119 -1.16 -3.43 -8.35
N ASP A 120 -0.72 -3.36 -9.60
CA ASP A 120 0.69 -3.48 -9.95
C ASP A 120 1.42 -2.22 -9.51
N THR A 121 2.47 -2.39 -8.72
CA THR A 121 3.33 -1.32 -8.25
C THR A 121 4.78 -1.65 -8.53
N PRO A 122 5.68 -0.65 -8.54
CA PRO A 122 7.12 -0.92 -8.62
C PRO A 122 7.69 -1.77 -7.47
N TYR A 123 6.92 -1.98 -6.40
CA TYR A 123 7.29 -2.74 -5.21
C TYR A 123 6.60 -4.10 -5.11
N GLY A 124 5.91 -4.52 -6.18
CA GLY A 124 5.11 -5.74 -6.22
C GLY A 124 3.62 -5.47 -6.37
N VAL A 125 2.85 -6.55 -6.35
CA VAL A 125 1.40 -6.56 -6.55
C VAL A 125 0.70 -6.44 -5.19
N ILE A 126 -0.23 -5.51 -5.09
CA ILE A 126 -1.15 -5.41 -3.95
C ILE A 126 -2.48 -6.04 -4.37
N GLU A 127 -2.88 -7.10 -3.68
CA GLU A 127 -4.18 -7.74 -3.88
C GLU A 127 -5.09 -7.45 -2.69
N LEU A 128 -6.10 -6.59 -2.91
CA LEU A 128 -7.13 -6.27 -1.93
C LEU A 128 -8.35 -7.17 -2.13
N THR A 129 -8.74 -7.90 -1.10
CA THR A 129 -9.95 -8.72 -1.07
C THR A 129 -10.96 -8.13 -0.09
N HIS A 130 -12.13 -7.74 -0.59
CA HIS A 130 -13.22 -7.25 0.25
C HIS A 130 -13.77 -8.35 1.16
N THR A 131 -13.96 -8.04 2.44
CA THR A 131 -14.69 -8.91 3.38
C THR A 131 -16.03 -8.30 3.79
N LYS A 132 -17.07 -9.12 3.69
CA LYS A 132 -18.41 -8.78 4.20
C LYS A 132 -18.53 -8.99 5.71
N LYS A 133 -17.58 -9.69 6.35
CA LYS A 133 -17.60 -9.94 7.79
C LYS A 133 -17.64 -8.61 8.58
N PRO A 134 -18.46 -8.49 9.63
CA PRO A 134 -18.47 -7.33 10.51
C PRO A 134 -17.09 -7.10 11.15
N VAL A 135 -16.73 -5.84 11.44
CA VAL A 135 -15.42 -5.50 12.01
C VAL A 135 -15.26 -6.14 13.39
N GLU A 136 -16.34 -6.23 14.16
CA GLU A 136 -16.42 -6.78 15.50
C GLU A 136 -16.04 -8.27 15.54
N GLN A 137 -16.25 -8.99 14.43
CA GLN A 137 -15.87 -10.40 14.30
C GLN A 137 -14.41 -10.59 13.87
N ILE A 138 -13.80 -9.58 13.27
CA ILE A 138 -12.44 -9.65 12.72
C ILE A 138 -11.44 -9.06 13.72
N ALA A 139 -11.74 -7.88 14.26
CA ALA A 139 -10.82 -7.07 15.05
C ALA A 139 -10.20 -7.80 16.25
N PRO A 140 -10.91 -8.67 17.00
CA PRO A 140 -10.30 -9.45 18.08
C PRO A 140 -9.17 -10.37 17.62
N ASN A 141 -9.16 -10.75 16.34
CA ASN A 141 -8.16 -11.65 15.76
C ASN A 141 -7.11 -10.91 14.91
N LEU A 142 -6.92 -9.60 15.15
CA LEU A 142 -5.88 -8.81 14.50
C LEU A 142 -4.86 -8.33 15.53
N TYR A 143 -3.60 -8.22 15.11
CA TYR A 143 -2.54 -7.53 15.86
C TYR A 143 -1.93 -6.42 15.03
N TYR A 144 -1.46 -5.37 15.70
CA TYR A 144 -0.75 -4.29 15.02
C TYR A 144 0.73 -4.64 14.88
N ASP A 145 1.23 -4.65 13.65
CA ASP A 145 2.64 -4.80 13.34
C ASP A 145 3.29 -3.41 13.26
N PRO A 146 4.20 -3.07 14.21
CA PRO A 146 4.85 -1.76 14.25
C PRO A 146 5.83 -1.53 13.09
N ASP A 147 6.39 -2.59 12.49
CA ASP A 147 7.42 -2.48 11.46
C ASP A 147 6.82 -1.99 10.14
N ILE A 148 5.68 -2.57 9.75
CA ILE A 148 4.94 -2.15 8.55
C ILE A 148 3.86 -1.09 8.84
N LYS A 149 3.64 -0.79 10.12
CA LYS A 149 2.63 0.16 10.63
C LYS A 149 1.22 -0.18 10.15
N MET A 150 0.86 -1.46 10.15
CA MET A 150 -0.43 -1.99 9.70
C MET A 150 -0.89 -3.15 10.58
N TYR A 151 -2.18 -3.47 10.51
CA TYR A 151 -2.70 -4.68 11.14
C TYR A 151 -2.35 -5.93 10.33
N ARG A 152 -2.10 -7.03 11.04
CA ARG A 152 -2.00 -8.40 10.53
C ARG A 152 -3.06 -9.26 11.20
N ALA A 153 -3.52 -10.27 10.49
CA ALA A 153 -4.36 -11.32 11.05
C ALA A 153 -3.53 -12.27 11.92
N TYR A 154 -4.08 -12.74 13.04
CA TYR A 154 -3.57 -13.98 13.64
C TYR A 154 -3.82 -15.16 12.70
N LYS A 155 -3.09 -16.26 12.93
CA LYS A 155 -3.11 -17.46 12.08
C LYS A 155 -4.52 -17.97 11.83
N GLU A 156 -5.35 -18.06 12.87
CA GLU A 156 -6.72 -18.55 12.81
C GLU A 156 -7.58 -17.69 11.88
N GLN A 157 -7.41 -16.37 11.95
CA GLN A 157 -8.12 -15.43 11.09
C GLN A 157 -7.62 -15.50 9.65
N ALA A 158 -6.30 -15.66 9.43
CA ALA A 158 -5.75 -15.83 8.08
C ALA A 158 -6.27 -17.10 7.39
N ILE A 159 -6.35 -18.22 8.12
CA ILE A 159 -6.95 -19.47 7.63
C ILE A 159 -8.45 -19.29 7.37
N ALA A 160 -9.18 -18.63 8.29
CA ALA A 160 -10.60 -18.35 8.12
C ALA A 160 -10.88 -17.44 6.91
N ASP A 161 -9.96 -16.53 6.59
CA ASP A 161 -10.04 -15.68 5.41
C ASP A 161 -9.70 -16.47 4.14
N LEU A 162 -8.70 -17.37 4.14
CA LEU A 162 -8.43 -18.26 3.01
C LEU A 162 -9.66 -19.10 2.63
N LYS A 163 -10.27 -19.73 3.65
CA LYS A 163 -11.49 -20.54 3.49
C LYS A 163 -12.63 -19.70 2.92
N HIS A 164 -12.84 -18.51 3.46
CA HIS A 164 -13.90 -17.61 2.99
C HIS A 164 -13.68 -17.14 1.55
N CYS A 165 -12.43 -16.89 1.17
CA CYS A 165 -12.05 -16.48 -0.18
C CYS A 165 -11.92 -17.66 -1.16
N GLN A 166 -12.23 -18.89 -0.73
CA GLN A 166 -12.13 -20.11 -1.52
C GLN A 166 -10.73 -20.29 -2.16
N ARG A 167 -9.68 -19.94 -1.40
CA ARG A 167 -8.29 -20.12 -1.81
C ARG A 167 -7.85 -21.59 -1.67
N ASN A 168 -6.73 -21.94 -2.28
CA ASN A 168 -6.17 -23.28 -2.18
C ASN A 168 -5.69 -23.56 -0.75
N LEU A 169 -6.34 -24.48 -0.05
CA LEU A 169 -6.01 -24.86 1.33
C LEU A 169 -4.94 -25.95 1.41
N HIS A 170 -4.63 -26.63 0.32
CA HIS A 170 -3.62 -27.70 0.29
C HIS A 170 -2.22 -27.16 0.65
N MET A 171 -2.00 -25.85 0.55
CA MET A 171 -0.74 -25.22 0.97
C MET A 171 -0.50 -25.28 2.48
N LEU A 172 -1.54 -25.49 3.29
CA LEU A 172 -1.46 -25.59 4.76
C LEU A 172 -1.04 -26.99 5.24
N GLU A 173 -1.14 -28.00 4.37
CA GLU A 173 -0.75 -29.37 4.66
C GLU A 173 0.73 -29.52 4.27
N SER A 174 1.60 -29.37 5.26
CA SER A 174 3.04 -29.71 5.16
C SER A 174 3.37 -30.80 6.15
#